data_AF-A0A382NDY2-F1
#
_entry.id   AF-A0A382NDY2-F1
#
_cell.length_a   1.000
_cell.length_b   1.000
_cell.length_c   1.000
_cell.angle_alpha   90.00
_cell.angle_beta   90.00
_cell.angle_gamma   90.00
#
_symmetry.space_group_name_H-M   'P 1'
#
loop_
_entity.id
_entity.type
_entity.pdbx_description
1 polymer ?
#
loop_
_entity_poly.entity_id
_entity_poly.type
_entity_poly.pdbx_seq_one_letter_code
_entity_poly.pdbx_strand_id
1 'polypeptide(L)' 'MKIILDNFFYSNLGKILLFFITFSFTYHFLNGLRHLCWDFGYGFNIKNVYLTGFIIIILTLTINIYIWFF' A
#
# COMPACT_ATOMS: atom_id res chain seq x y z
N MET A 1 13.11 18.74 19.22
CA MET A 1 12.24 17.65 18.72
C MET A 1 12.24 17.57 17.20
N LYS A 2 11.92 18.64 16.47
CA LYS A 2 11.90 18.67 14.99
C LYS A 2 13.20 18.19 14.32
N ILE A 3 14.34 18.74 14.73
CA ILE A 3 15.68 18.37 14.22
C ILE A 3 16.00 16.87 14.40
N ILE A 4 15.58 16.26 15.51
CA ILE A 4 15.86 14.85 15.81
C ILE A 4 15.02 13.95 14.89
N LEU A 5 13.75 14.29 14.69
CA LEU A 5 12.84 13.58 13.78
C LEU A 5 13.31 13.70 12.34
N ASP A 6 13.69 14.90 11.90
CA ASP A 6 14.22 15.14 10.56
C ASP A 6 15.44 14.24 10.32
N ASN A 7 16.42 14.27 11.23
CA ASN A 7 17.62 13.43 11.13
C ASN A 7 17.29 11.93 11.07
N PHE A 8 16.27 11.47 11.80
CA PHE A 8 15.82 10.09 11.75
C PHE A 8 15.22 9.74 10.38
N PHE A 9 14.29 10.55 9.86
CA PHE A 9 13.64 10.27 8.57
C PHE A 9 14.61 10.36 7.38
N TYR A 10 15.65 11.20 7.45
CA TYR A 10 16.69 11.26 6.43
C TYR A 10 17.71 10.11 6.50
N SER A 11 17.80 9.40 7.64
CA SER A 11 18.69 8.24 7.79
C SER A 11 18.23 7.06 6.93
N ASN A 12 19.17 6.17 6.56
CA ASN A 12 18.85 4.97 5.79
C ASN A 12 17.82 4.08 6.50
N LEU A 13 17.89 3.99 7.84
CA LEU A 13 16.94 3.22 8.64
C LEU A 13 15.55 3.84 8.62
N GLY A 14 15.46 5.17 8.77
CA GLY A 14 14.18 5.89 8.68
C GLY A 14 13.51 5.73 7.31
N LYS A 15 14.30 5.79 6.22
CA LYS A 15 13.79 5.54 4.87
C LYS A 15 13.27 4.11 4.69
N ILE A 16 14.00 3.09 5.17
CA ILE A 16 13.52 1.70 5.10
C ILE A 16 12.19 1.53 5.84
N LEU A 17 12.08 2.10 7.05
CA LEU A 17 10.83 2.05 7.82
C LEU A 17 9.69 2.77 7.09
N LEU A 18 9.95 3.97 6.58
CA LEU A 18 8.99 4.71 5.78
C LEU A 18 8.52 3.90 4.56
N PHE A 19 9.43 3.18 3.89
CA PHE A 19 9.09 2.38 2.71
C PHE A 19 8.10 1.28 3.05
N PHE A 20 8.32 0.56 4.16
CA PHE A 20 7.37 -0.47 4.60
C PHE A 20 6.06 0.12 5.12
N ILE A 21 6.09 1.30 5.74
CA ILE A 21 4.88 2.02 6.16
C ILE A 21 4.05 2.41 4.95
N THR A 22 4.64 3.05 3.93
CA THR A 22 3.92 3.44 2.71
C THR A 22 3.42 2.22 1.95
N PHE A 23 4.21 1.15 1.89
CA PHE A 23 3.83 -0.11 1.25
C PHE A 23 2.61 -0.75 1.95
N SER A 24 2.70 -0.93 3.27
CA SER A 24 1.63 -1.52 4.09
C SER A 24 0.35 -0.69 4.03
N PHE A 25 0.47 0.63 4.15
CA PHE A 25 -0.65 1.54 4.05
C PHE A 25 -1.33 1.47 2.67
N THR A 26 -0.56 1.51 1.59
CA THR A 26 -1.08 1.43 0.22
C THR A 26 -1.82 0.11 0.00
N TYR A 27 -1.22 -1.02 0.42
CA TYR A 27 -1.86 -2.33 0.32
C TYR A 27 -3.16 -2.39 1.12
N HIS A 28 -3.13 -1.95 2.38
CA HIS A 28 -4.30 -1.97 3.24
C HIS A 28 -5.42 -1.10 2.70
N PHE A 29 -5.11 0.11 2.21
CA PHE A 29 -6.07 1.02 1.63
C PHE A 29 -6.75 0.43 0.38
N LEU A 30 -5.95 -0.04 -0.57
CA LEU A 30 -6.47 -0.65 -1.80
C LEU A 30 -7.27 -1.93 -1.51
N ASN A 31 -6.77 -2.78 -0.61
CA ASN A 31 -7.50 -3.97 -0.21
C ASN A 31 -8.79 -3.61 0.55
N GLY A 32 -8.80 -2.52 1.32
CA GLY A 32 -9.99 -1.95 1.94
C GLY A 32 -11.04 -1.54 0.91
N LEU A 33 -10.64 -0.88 -0.18
CA LEU A 33 -11.55 -0.58 -1.30
C LEU A 33 -12.13 -1.86 -1.92
N ARG A 34 -11.30 -2.89 -2.10
CA ARG A 34 -11.77 -4.20 -2.58
C ARG A 34 -12.78 -4.84 -1.62
N HIS A 35 -12.57 -4.70 -0.31
CA HIS A 35 -13.53 -5.15 0.71
C HIS A 35 -14.85 -4.35 0.64
N LEU A 36 -14.79 -3.03 0.47
CA LEU A 36 -16.02 -2.23 0.29
C LEU A 36 -16.78 -2.65 -0.97
N CYS A 37 -16.09 -2.98 -2.07
CA CYS A 37 -16.74 -3.55 -3.25
C CYS A 37 -17.45 -4.88 -2.94
N TRP A 38 -16.86 -5.72 -2.09
CA TRP A 38 -17.52 -6.94 -1.61
C TRP A 38 -18.76 -6.60 -0.77
N ASP A 39 -18.69 -5.61 0.11
CA ASP A 39 -19.85 -5.19 0.91
C ASP A 39 -21.01 -4.68 0.04
N PHE A 40 -20.72 -4.08 -1.12
CA PHE A 40 -21.72 -3.68 -2.12
C PHE A 40 -22.23 -4.82 -3.01
N GLY A 41 -21.70 -6.03 -2.85
CA GLY A 41 -22.19 -7.21 -3.57
C GLY A 41 -21.37 -7.62 -4.79
N TYR A 42 -20.22 -6.97 -5.05
CA TYR A 42 -19.41 -7.23 -6.25
C TYR A 42 -18.33 -8.29 -6.03
N GLY A 43 -18.01 -9.07 -7.06
CA GLY A 43 -16.76 -9.84 -7.11
C GLY A 43 -16.68 -11.11 -6.25
N PHE A 44 -17.80 -11.67 -5.79
CA PHE A 44 -17.84 -12.84 -4.90
C PHE A 44 -17.49 -14.19 -5.53
N ASN A 45 -17.41 -14.29 -6.87
CA ASN A 45 -16.96 -15.53 -7.47
C ASN A 45 -15.45 -15.72 -7.24
N ILE A 46 -15.01 -16.96 -7.02
CA ILE A 46 -13.63 -17.26 -6.62
C ILE A 46 -12.59 -16.78 -7.65
N LYS A 47 -12.95 -16.80 -8.94
CA LYS A 47 -12.10 -16.29 -10.03
C LYS A 47 -11.83 -14.79 -9.87
N ASN A 48 -12.87 -14.00 -9.57
CA ASN A 48 -12.78 -12.57 -9.35
C ASN A 48 -12.04 -12.24 -8.06
N VAL A 49 -12.23 -13.04 -7.00
CA VAL A 49 -11.47 -12.90 -5.75
C VAL A 49 -9.96 -13.01 -6.00
N TYR A 50 -9.52 -14.04 -6.75
CA TYR A 50 -8.10 -14.18 -7.11
C TYR A 50 -7.62 -13.08 -8.05
N LEU A 51 -8.37 -12.78 -9.11
CA LEU A 51 -8.02 -11.73 -10.06
C LEU A 51 -7.81 -10.39 -9.35
N THR A 52 -8.79 -9.96 -8.57
CA THR A 52 -8.73 -8.70 -7.83
C THR A 52 -7.62 -8.72 -6.78
N GLY A 53 -7.33 -9.85 -6.13
CA GLY A 53 -6.18 -9.99 -5.23
C GLY A 53 -4.85 -9.70 -5.92
N PHE A 54 -4.61 -10.30 -7.10
CA PHE A 54 -3.40 -10.00 -7.89
C PHE A 54 -3.34 -8.55 -8.37
N ILE A 55 -4.48 -7.97 -8.76
CA ILE A 55 -4.57 -6.55 -9.13
C ILE A 55 -4.14 -5.64 -7.97
N ILE A 56 -4.61 -5.90 -6.75
CA ILE A 56 -4.22 -5.12 -5.56
C ILE A 56 -2.71 -5.19 -5.30
N ILE A 57 -2.09 -6.36 -5.46
CA ILE A 57 -0.64 -6.52 -5.28
C ILE A 57 0.13 -5.68 -6.31
N ILE A 58 -0.23 -5.76 -7.59
CA ILE A 58 0.42 -5.01 -8.67
C ILE A 58 0.22 -3.49 -8.46
N LEU A 59 -0.99 -3.07 -8.13
CA LEU A 59 -1.28 -1.66 -7.83
C LEU A 59 -0.50 -1.16 -6.61
N THR A 60 -0.39 -1.97 -5.56
CA THR A 60 0.42 -1.62 -4.38
C THR A 60 1.87 -1.38 -4.76
N LEU A 61 2.47 -2.29 -5.54
CA LEU A 61 3.86 -2.17 -5.97
C LEU A 61 4.06 -0.94 -6.85
N THR A 62 3.18 -0.71 -7.84
CA THR A 62 3.29 0.43 -8.76
C THR A 62 3.13 1.77 -8.06
N ILE A 63 2.15 1.92 -7.16
CA ILE A 63 1.94 3.15 -6.37
C ILE A 63 3.10 3.36 -5.40
N ASN A 64 3.55 2.32 -4.70
CA ASN A 64 4.66 2.46 -3.76
C ASN A 64 5.97 2.80 -4.48
N ILE A 65 6.22 2.26 -5.68
CA ILE A 65 7.33 2.71 -6.53
C ILE A 65 7.13 4.18 -6.90
N TYR A 66 5.95 4.56 -7.38
CA TYR A 66 5.68 5.95 -7.77
C TYR A 66 5.97 6.95 -6.64
N ILE A 67 5.49 6.69 -5.42
CA ILE A 67 5.72 7.52 -4.21
C ILE A 67 7.21 7.72 -3.89
N TRP A 68 8.05 6.73 -4.22
CA TRP A 68 9.47 6.75 -3.87
C TRP A 68 10.37 7.32 -4.97
N PHE A 69 9.87 7.38 -6.20
CA PHE A 69 10.63 7.87 -7.36
C PHE A 69 10.19 9.26 -7.84
N PHE A 70 9.02 9.75 -7.43
CA PHE A 70 8.46 11.06 -7.76
C PHE A 70 7.97 11.78 -6.51
#